data_AF-A0A520N6I3-F1
#
_entry.id   AF-A0A520N6I3-F1
#
_cell.length_a   1.000
_cell.length_b   1.000
_cell.length_c   1.000
_cell.angle_alpha   90.00
_cell.angle_beta   90.00
_cell.angle_gamma   90.00
#
_symmetry.space_group_name_H-M   'P 1'
#
loop_
_entity.id
_entity.type
_entity.pdbx_description
1 polymer ?
#
loop_
_entity_poly.entity_id
_entity_poly.type
_entity_poly.pdbx_seq_one_letter_code
_entity_poly.pdbx_strand_id
1 'polypeptide(L)'
;MSFEEIKVITVVYLAVFLPLLIYFQNKSRLPSWVPTFYIIGVIVCALGWEIWFTYGWLDGDSVNLRRSEALNSWLPKNLNWLMNSMGDAGAVLLGGVWIMWLSHKKDVRVFKEWKWSAFCILLIWCIGQNILVEMFLYHDQLAEGKPLSWAPLSPLGPYFNPTLFEFNDRTIKLQSQVPWMILPWFFYRTLINLNKNS
;
A
#
# COMPACT_ATOMS: atom_id res chain seq x y z
N MET A 1 -3.94 22.16 13.70
CA MET A 1 -4.07 20.95 12.86
C MET A 1 -5.23 21.18 11.92
N SER A 2 -5.01 21.06 10.61
CA SER A 2 -6.02 21.27 9.59
C SER A 2 -6.95 20.04 9.45
N PHE A 3 -8.09 20.23 8.79
CA PHE A 3 -9.01 19.14 8.46
C PHE A 3 -8.32 18.05 7.62
N GLU A 4 -7.49 18.46 6.66
CA GLU A 4 -6.71 17.55 5.82
C GLU A 4 -5.75 16.69 6.65
N GLU A 5 -5.01 17.29 7.59
CA GLU A 5 -4.11 16.54 8.47
C GLU A 5 -4.86 15.51 9.32
N ILE A 6 -6.00 15.88 9.90
CA ILE A 6 -6.86 14.97 10.69
C ILE A 6 -7.35 13.81 9.82
N LYS A 7 -7.77 14.10 8.60
CA LYS A 7 -8.22 13.08 7.63
C LYS A 7 -7.10 12.10 7.35
N VAL A 8 -5.88 12.56 7.08
CA VAL A 8 -4.75 11.64 6.82
C VAL A 8 -4.45 10.76 8.03
N ILE A 9 -4.35 11.36 9.22
CA ILE A 9 -4.10 10.60 10.45
C ILE A 9 -5.19 9.54 10.63
N THR A 10 -6.45 9.93 10.52
CA THR A 10 -7.59 9.02 10.74
C THR A 10 -7.58 7.87 9.74
N VAL A 11 -7.39 8.14 8.45
CA VAL A 11 -7.37 7.10 7.41
C VAL A 11 -6.21 6.14 7.61
N VAL A 12 -4.99 6.63 7.92
CA VAL A 12 -3.84 5.75 8.17
C VAL A 12 -4.09 4.84 9.37
N TYR A 13 -4.58 5.39 10.48
CA TYR A 13 -4.91 4.59 11.66
C TYR A 13 -6.03 3.58 11.38
N LEU A 14 -7.09 3.97 10.67
CA LEU A 14 -8.16 3.04 10.27
C LEU A 14 -7.64 1.93 9.35
N ALA A 15 -6.79 2.26 8.37
CA ALA A 15 -6.20 1.28 7.46
C ALA A 15 -5.36 0.23 8.19
N VAL A 16 -4.75 0.58 9.32
CA VAL A 16 -4.01 -0.34 10.19
C VAL A 16 -4.93 -1.13 11.10
N PHE A 17 -5.77 -0.45 11.87
CA PHE A 17 -6.51 -1.10 12.96
C PHE A 17 -7.75 -1.84 12.50
N LEU A 18 -8.46 -1.37 11.46
CA LEU A 18 -9.69 -2.01 11.02
C LEU A 18 -9.45 -3.44 10.50
N PRO A 19 -8.46 -3.73 9.64
CA PRO A 19 -8.16 -5.11 9.23
C PRO A 19 -7.79 -6.02 10.41
N LEU A 20 -7.04 -5.50 11.40
CA LEU A 20 -6.68 -6.25 12.60
C LEU A 20 -7.92 -6.57 13.45
N LEU A 21 -8.81 -5.60 13.66
CA LEU A 21 -10.08 -5.81 14.38
C LEU A 21 -10.95 -6.87 13.68
N ILE A 22 -11.10 -6.77 12.36
CA ILE A 22 -11.82 -7.76 11.55
C ILE A 22 -11.20 -9.15 11.72
N TYR A 23 -9.87 -9.25 11.68
CA TYR A 23 -9.17 -10.52 11.89
C TYR A 23 -9.44 -11.11 13.26
N PHE A 24 -9.28 -10.35 14.35
CA PHE A 24 -9.48 -10.87 15.71
C PHE A 24 -10.92 -11.28 15.97
N GLN A 25 -11.90 -10.55 15.45
CA GLN A 25 -13.32 -10.88 15.58
C GLN A 25 -13.72 -12.13 14.77
N ASN A 26 -13.00 -12.44 13.68
CA ASN A 26 -13.36 -13.52 12.75
C ASN A 26 -12.31 -14.63 12.68
N LYS A 27 -11.38 -14.70 13.65
CA LYS A 27 -10.21 -15.59 13.61
C LYS A 27 -10.57 -17.06 13.35
N SER A 28 -11.68 -17.56 13.91
CA SER A 28 -12.15 -18.94 13.74
C SER A 28 -12.71 -19.25 12.34
N ARG A 29 -13.06 -18.22 11.56
CA ARG A 29 -13.64 -18.34 10.22
C ARG A 29 -12.66 -18.04 9.10
N LEU A 30 -11.53 -17.41 9.42
CA LEU A 30 -10.52 -17.03 8.45
C LEU A 30 -9.55 -18.18 8.18
N PRO A 31 -9.10 -18.36 6.92
CA PRO A 31 -8.08 -19.35 6.60
C PRO A 31 -6.79 -19.12 7.40
N SER A 32 -6.11 -20.21 7.75
CA SER A 32 -4.87 -20.19 8.53
C SER A 32 -3.70 -19.49 7.83
N TRP A 33 -3.75 -19.33 6.51
CA TRP A 33 -2.72 -18.61 5.74
C TRP A 33 -2.82 -17.08 5.86
N VAL A 34 -3.97 -16.53 6.29
CA VAL A 34 -4.21 -15.07 6.33
C VAL A 34 -3.15 -14.32 7.16
N PRO A 35 -2.78 -14.75 8.39
CA PRO A 35 -1.76 -14.05 9.17
C PRO A 35 -0.38 -14.08 8.51
N THR A 36 0.03 -15.23 7.98
CA THR A 36 1.31 -15.37 7.27
C THR A 36 1.36 -14.46 6.05
N PHE A 37 0.27 -14.43 5.28
CA PHE A 37 0.15 -13.59 4.09
C PHE A 37 0.19 -12.10 4.42
N TYR A 38 -0.49 -11.68 5.50
CA TYR A 38 -0.40 -10.32 6.02
C TYR A 38 1.02 -9.94 6.42
N ILE A 39 1.71 -10.79 7.21
CA ILE A 39 3.09 -10.54 7.65
C ILE A 39 4.03 -10.40 6.45
N ILE A 40 3.91 -11.26 5.44
CA ILE A 40 4.68 -11.15 4.20
C ILE A 40 4.38 -9.81 3.51
N GLY A 41 3.10 -9.41 3.42
CA GLY A 41 2.69 -8.12 2.89
C GLY A 41 3.39 -6.96 3.60
N VAL A 42 3.35 -6.92 4.93
CA VAL A 42 4.01 -5.87 5.73
C VAL A 42 5.50 -5.80 5.41
N ILE A 43 6.18 -6.94 5.37
CA ILE A 43 7.63 -7.00 5.08
C ILE A 43 7.92 -6.49 3.66
N VAL A 44 7.13 -6.90 2.68
CA VAL A 44 7.32 -6.50 1.29
C VAL A 44 7.05 -5.01 1.08
N CYS A 45 6.01 -4.44 1.68
CA CYS A 45 5.77 -2.99 1.62
C CYS A 45 6.89 -2.22 2.32
N ALA A 46 7.29 -2.67 3.53
CA ALA A 46 8.36 -2.05 4.31
C ALA A 46 9.68 -1.98 3.54
N LEU A 47 10.17 -3.12 3.08
CA LEU A 47 11.46 -3.23 2.39
C LEU A 47 11.37 -2.75 0.93
N GLY A 48 10.20 -2.88 0.31
CA GLY A 48 9.98 -2.53 -1.08
C GLY A 48 9.95 -1.04 -1.34
N TRP A 49 9.35 -0.24 -0.43
CA TRP A 49 9.34 1.21 -0.58
C TRP A 49 9.14 2.01 0.72
N GLU A 50 8.38 1.54 1.70
CA GLU A 50 7.95 2.39 2.82
C GLU A 50 9.12 2.91 3.66
N ILE A 51 10.13 2.09 3.94
CA ILE A 51 11.32 2.53 4.66
C ILE A 51 12.11 3.56 3.83
N TRP A 52 12.31 3.28 2.54
CA TRP A 52 13.04 4.16 1.64
C TRP A 52 12.36 5.53 1.50
N PHE A 53 11.06 5.54 1.25
CA PHE A 53 10.26 6.77 1.16
C PHE A 53 10.20 7.50 2.50
N THR A 54 10.11 6.78 3.62
CA THR A 54 10.06 7.38 4.96
C THR A 54 11.36 8.06 5.33
N TYR A 55 12.50 7.40 5.10
CA TYR A 55 13.80 7.92 5.54
C TYR A 55 14.51 8.79 4.50
N GLY A 56 14.17 8.68 3.21
CA GLY A 56 14.87 9.43 2.17
C GLY A 56 16.29 8.90 1.94
N TRP A 57 16.50 7.58 1.99
CA TRP A 57 17.85 7.02 2.04
C TRP A 57 18.67 7.17 0.76
N LEU A 58 18.02 7.23 -0.40
CA LEU A 58 18.72 7.34 -1.68
C LEU A 58 18.02 8.37 -2.58
N ASP A 59 18.65 9.53 -2.69
CA ASP A 59 18.30 10.63 -3.61
C ASP A 59 16.85 11.15 -3.47
N GLY A 60 16.27 11.04 -2.26
CA GLY A 60 14.97 11.63 -1.96
C GLY A 60 14.87 12.20 -0.55
N ASP A 61 13.84 12.97 -0.30
CA ASP A 61 13.63 13.64 0.98
C ASP A 61 12.96 12.73 2.00
N SER A 62 13.45 12.81 3.24
CA SER A 62 12.81 12.13 4.37
C SER A 62 11.38 12.65 4.58
N VAL A 63 10.50 11.79 5.08
CA VAL A 63 9.09 12.14 5.32
C VAL A 63 8.93 13.35 6.25
N ASN A 64 9.88 13.57 7.16
CA ASN A 64 9.86 14.73 8.05
C ASN A 64 9.98 16.06 7.31
N LEU A 65 10.72 16.07 6.21
CA LEU A 65 10.85 17.24 5.36
C LEU A 65 9.64 17.39 4.45
N ARG A 66 8.96 16.30 4.09
CA ARG A 66 7.86 16.29 3.10
C ARG A 66 6.49 16.70 3.66
N ARG A 67 6.30 16.70 4.97
CA ARG A 67 5.01 16.97 5.63
C ARG A 67 5.09 18.01 6.74
N SER A 68 3.94 18.47 7.21
CA SER A 68 3.81 19.42 8.30
C SER A 68 4.29 18.89 9.66
N GLU A 69 4.59 19.80 10.59
CA GLU A 69 4.96 19.46 11.97
C GLU A 69 3.85 18.68 12.69
N ALA A 70 2.58 19.00 12.45
CA ALA A 70 1.46 18.28 13.06
C ALA A 70 1.42 16.81 12.63
N LEU A 71 1.58 16.53 11.33
CA LEU A 71 1.67 15.16 10.83
C LEU A 71 2.92 14.44 11.37
N ASN A 72 4.04 15.15 11.50
CA ASN A 72 5.26 14.62 12.12
C ASN A 72 5.06 14.22 13.59
N SER A 73 4.22 14.96 14.32
CA SER A 73 3.91 14.67 15.73
C SER A 73 3.02 13.43 15.87
N TRP A 74 2.02 13.27 15.01
CA TRP A 74 1.03 12.19 15.11
C TRP A 74 1.43 10.89 14.39
N LEU A 75 2.26 10.99 13.35
CA LEU A 75 2.81 9.83 12.65
C LEU A 75 4.34 9.92 12.61
N PRO A 76 5.07 9.88 13.74
CA PRO A 76 6.52 10.08 13.76
C PRO A 76 7.26 9.19 12.76
N LYS A 77 8.35 9.67 12.17
CA LYS A 77 9.12 8.96 11.12
C LYS A 77 9.35 7.47 11.43
N ASN A 78 9.77 7.16 12.66
CA ASN A 78 10.09 5.79 13.09
C ASN A 78 8.87 4.87 13.23
N LEU A 79 7.65 5.44 13.24
CA LEU A 79 6.37 4.73 13.23
C LEU A 79 5.73 4.76 11.83
N ASN A 80 5.95 5.82 11.05
CA ASN A 80 5.33 6.06 9.75
C ASN A 80 5.48 4.88 8.78
N TRP A 81 6.72 4.41 8.57
CA TRP A 81 6.98 3.30 7.64
C TRP A 81 6.20 2.04 8.03
N LEU A 82 6.08 1.77 9.33
CA LEU A 82 5.38 0.59 9.84
C LEU A 82 3.87 0.74 9.68
N MET A 83 3.33 1.91 10.02
CA MET A 83 1.90 2.20 9.90
C MET A 83 1.43 2.10 8.44
N ASN A 84 2.15 2.71 7.50
CA ASN A 84 1.79 2.60 6.08
C ASN A 84 1.98 1.16 5.58
N SER A 85 3.07 0.47 5.94
CA SER A 85 3.26 -0.95 5.56
C SER A 85 2.13 -1.86 6.06
N MET A 86 1.65 -1.63 7.29
CA MET A 86 0.51 -2.35 7.87
C MET A 86 -0.81 -1.98 7.18
N GLY A 87 -1.01 -0.70 6.86
CA GLY A 87 -2.16 -0.23 6.10
C GLY A 87 -2.22 -0.83 4.70
N ASP A 88 -1.09 -0.84 3.99
CA ASP A 88 -0.94 -1.45 2.68
C ASP A 88 -1.22 -2.96 2.73
N ALA A 89 -0.59 -3.68 3.66
CA ALA A 89 -0.80 -5.11 3.81
C ALA A 89 -2.25 -5.46 4.20
N GLY A 90 -2.86 -4.66 5.07
CA GLY A 90 -4.21 -4.90 5.59
C GLY A 90 -5.30 -4.41 4.64
N ALA A 91 -5.41 -3.11 4.47
CA ALA A 91 -6.48 -2.49 3.70
C ALA A 91 -6.34 -2.74 2.20
N VAL A 92 -5.13 -2.68 1.65
CA VAL A 92 -4.93 -2.78 0.19
C VAL A 92 -4.76 -4.23 -0.24
N LEU A 93 -3.82 -4.95 0.35
CA LEU A 93 -3.44 -6.29 -0.11
C LEU A 93 -4.47 -7.35 0.31
N LEU A 94 -4.83 -7.45 1.59
CA LEU A 94 -5.92 -8.36 2.00
C LEU A 94 -7.27 -7.91 1.43
N GLY A 95 -7.54 -6.59 1.39
CA GLY A 95 -8.74 -6.05 0.76
C GLY A 95 -8.85 -6.43 -0.72
N GLY A 96 -7.76 -6.33 -1.47
CA GLY A 96 -7.70 -6.71 -2.89
C GLY A 96 -7.91 -8.21 -3.08
N VAL A 97 -7.31 -9.05 -2.24
CA VAL A 97 -7.54 -10.50 -2.25
C VAL A 97 -8.99 -10.85 -1.91
N TRP A 98 -9.61 -10.11 -1.01
CA TRP A 98 -11.02 -10.28 -0.66
C TRP A 98 -11.95 -9.88 -1.82
N ILE A 99 -11.70 -8.74 -2.47
CA ILE A 99 -12.45 -8.30 -3.67
C ILE A 99 -12.26 -9.29 -4.83
N MET A 100 -11.05 -9.78 -5.03
CA MET A 100 -10.73 -10.83 -5.99
C MET A 100 -11.57 -12.10 -5.75
N TRP A 101 -11.74 -12.51 -4.50
CA TRP A 101 -12.59 -13.65 -4.13
C TRP A 101 -14.07 -13.39 -4.33
N LEU A 102 -14.56 -12.20 -3.93
CA LEU A 102 -15.96 -11.82 -4.10
C LEU A 102 -16.37 -11.74 -5.58
N SER A 103 -15.54 -11.11 -6.42
CA SER A 103 -15.77 -10.99 -7.87
C SER A 103 -15.82 -12.34 -8.57
N HIS A 104 -15.19 -13.37 -8.00
CA HIS A 104 -15.20 -14.74 -8.50
C HIS A 104 -16.21 -15.64 -7.77
N LYS A 105 -17.31 -15.07 -7.27
CA LYS A 105 -18.40 -15.79 -6.60
C LYS A 105 -17.91 -16.70 -5.47
N LYS A 106 -16.88 -16.25 -4.75
CA LYS A 106 -16.25 -16.97 -3.64
C LYS A 106 -15.55 -18.29 -4.05
N ASP A 107 -15.15 -18.43 -5.31
CA ASP A 107 -14.41 -19.60 -5.80
C ASP A 107 -13.00 -19.66 -5.16
N VAL A 108 -12.79 -20.61 -4.26
CA VAL A 108 -11.50 -20.83 -3.58
C VAL A 108 -10.35 -21.20 -4.51
N ARG A 109 -10.62 -21.64 -5.74
CA ARG A 109 -9.57 -21.92 -6.73
C ARG A 109 -8.76 -20.67 -7.08
N VAL A 110 -9.33 -19.47 -6.95
CA VAL A 110 -8.58 -18.22 -7.16
C VAL A 110 -7.35 -18.14 -6.25
N PHE A 111 -7.35 -18.81 -5.10
CA PHE A 111 -6.21 -18.84 -4.19
C PHE A 111 -5.25 -20.01 -4.44
N LYS A 112 -5.56 -20.95 -5.33
CA LYS A 112 -4.79 -22.19 -5.54
C LYS A 112 -4.12 -22.26 -6.92
N GLU A 113 -4.72 -21.61 -7.91
CA GLU A 113 -4.23 -21.59 -9.29
C GLU A 113 -4.22 -20.16 -9.83
N TRP A 114 -3.32 -19.89 -10.76
CA TRP A 114 -3.23 -18.57 -11.39
C TRP A 114 -4.41 -18.36 -12.32
N LYS A 115 -5.26 -17.38 -12.00
CA LYS A 115 -6.33 -16.92 -12.89
C LYS A 115 -6.07 -15.49 -13.33
N TRP A 116 -5.95 -15.28 -14.64
CA TRP A 116 -5.75 -13.94 -15.21
C TRP A 116 -6.87 -12.97 -14.83
N SER A 117 -8.13 -13.42 -14.81
CA SER A 117 -9.25 -12.59 -14.37
C SER A 117 -9.11 -12.13 -12.92
N ALA A 118 -8.68 -13.00 -12.02
CA ALA A 118 -8.46 -12.70 -10.61
C ALA A 118 -7.27 -11.74 -10.43
N PHE A 119 -6.17 -12.00 -11.15
CA PHE A 119 -5.02 -11.13 -11.20
C PHE A 119 -5.37 -9.70 -11.69
N CYS A 120 -6.16 -9.57 -12.76
CA CYS A 120 -6.59 -8.26 -13.27
C CYS A 120 -7.39 -7.48 -12.22
N ILE A 121 -8.27 -8.13 -11.45
CA ILE A 121 -8.99 -7.48 -10.35
C ILE A 121 -8.03 -6.96 -9.28
N LEU A 122 -7.05 -7.78 -8.88
CA LEU A 122 -6.06 -7.37 -7.89
C LEU A 122 -5.20 -6.21 -8.39
N LEU A 123 -4.76 -6.25 -9.65
CA LEU A 123 -3.95 -5.20 -10.27
C LEU A 123 -4.71 -3.88 -10.36
N ILE A 124 -5.96 -3.91 -10.87
CA ILE A 124 -6.83 -2.73 -10.95
C ILE A 124 -7.08 -2.15 -9.55
N TRP A 125 -7.29 -3.01 -8.56
CA TRP A 125 -7.48 -2.57 -7.18
C TRP A 125 -6.24 -1.88 -6.62
N CYS A 126 -5.04 -2.50 -6.74
CA CYS A 126 -3.80 -1.92 -6.22
C CYS A 126 -3.48 -0.56 -6.86
N ILE A 127 -3.60 -0.45 -8.19
CA ILE A 127 -3.35 0.83 -8.88
C ILE A 127 -4.44 1.84 -8.54
N GLY A 128 -5.71 1.44 -8.64
CA GLY A 128 -6.85 2.34 -8.42
C GLY A 128 -6.92 2.89 -6.99
N GLN A 129 -6.65 2.05 -5.99
CA GLN A 129 -6.61 2.50 -4.60
C GLN A 129 -5.44 3.47 -4.36
N ASN A 130 -4.27 3.22 -4.94
CA ASN A 130 -3.13 4.14 -4.78
C ASN A 130 -3.37 5.48 -5.48
N ILE A 131 -4.01 5.48 -6.66
CA ILE A 131 -4.49 6.70 -7.32
C ILE A 131 -5.41 7.51 -6.39
N LEU A 132 -6.37 6.85 -5.71
CA LEU A 132 -7.26 7.52 -4.77
C LEU A 132 -6.52 8.07 -3.55
N VAL A 133 -5.56 7.33 -3.01
CA VAL A 133 -4.75 7.79 -1.86
C VAL A 133 -3.88 8.97 -2.24
N GLU A 134 -3.18 8.92 -3.37
CA GLU A 134 -2.34 10.03 -3.84
C GLU A 134 -3.19 11.28 -4.10
N MET A 135 -4.33 11.10 -4.76
CA MET A 135 -5.21 12.22 -5.11
C MET A 135 -5.97 12.81 -3.94
N PHE A 136 -6.42 12.03 -2.96
CA PHE A 136 -7.35 12.51 -1.93
C PHE A 136 -6.79 12.51 -0.51
N LEU A 137 -5.63 11.88 -0.28
CA LEU A 137 -5.02 11.75 1.04
C LEU A 137 -3.63 12.37 1.11
N TYR A 138 -2.75 12.07 0.15
CA TYR A 138 -1.34 12.46 0.22
C TYR A 138 -0.97 13.73 -0.55
N HIS A 139 -1.93 14.38 -1.20
CA HIS A 139 -1.71 15.69 -1.82
C HIS A 139 -1.07 16.69 -0.82
N ASP A 140 -1.52 16.69 0.44
CA ASP A 140 -0.95 17.56 1.49
C ASP A 140 0.35 17.01 2.13
N GLN A 141 0.73 15.76 1.82
CA GLN A 141 1.94 15.10 2.36
C GLN A 141 3.12 15.07 1.39
N LEU A 142 2.89 15.45 0.13
CA LEU A 142 3.90 15.58 -0.90
C LEU A 142 4.14 17.07 -1.12
N ALA A 143 4.93 17.68 -0.23
CA ALA A 143 5.36 19.05 -0.43
C ALA A 143 5.98 19.21 -1.84
N GLU A 144 5.54 20.25 -2.55
CA GLU A 144 6.03 20.55 -3.88
C GLU A 144 7.57 20.66 -3.88
N GLY A 145 8.19 20.06 -4.90
CA GLY A 145 9.65 20.05 -5.03
C GLY A 145 10.40 19.06 -4.13
N LYS A 146 9.72 18.20 -3.34
CA LYS A 146 10.40 17.22 -2.48
C LYS A 146 10.28 15.79 -3.00
N PRO A 147 11.32 15.24 -3.66
CA PRO A 147 11.25 13.94 -4.32
C PRO A 147 11.15 12.78 -3.32
N LEU A 148 10.48 11.70 -3.75
CA LEU A 148 10.54 10.41 -3.05
C LEU A 148 11.88 9.73 -3.32
N SER A 149 12.39 9.01 -2.32
CA SER A 149 13.60 8.19 -2.45
C SER A 149 13.47 7.13 -3.54
N TRP A 150 14.58 6.73 -4.14
CA TRP A 150 14.66 5.44 -4.81
C TRP A 150 14.28 4.30 -3.86
N ALA A 151 13.66 3.24 -4.39
CA ALA A 151 13.35 2.04 -3.62
C ALA A 151 13.36 0.77 -4.49
N PRO A 152 13.51 -0.44 -3.90
CA PRO A 152 13.54 -1.70 -4.65
C PRO A 152 12.32 -1.96 -5.54
N LEU A 153 11.11 -1.62 -5.07
CA LEU A 153 9.88 -1.73 -5.87
C LEU A 153 9.50 -0.43 -6.59
N SER A 154 10.37 0.59 -6.54
CA SER A 154 10.30 1.78 -7.38
C SER A 154 11.68 2.09 -7.99
N PRO A 155 12.20 1.18 -8.85
CA PRO A 155 13.61 1.14 -9.21
C PRO A 155 14.06 2.27 -10.14
N LEU A 156 13.13 2.93 -10.83
CA LEU A 156 13.40 4.13 -11.61
C LEU A 156 13.63 5.35 -10.71
N GLY A 157 13.14 5.28 -9.47
CA GLY A 157 13.33 6.28 -8.44
C GLY A 157 12.96 7.70 -8.90
N PRO A 158 13.64 8.73 -8.36
CA PRO A 158 13.44 10.10 -8.79
C PRO A 158 14.05 10.39 -10.16
N TYR A 159 14.88 9.49 -10.71
CA TYR A 159 15.64 9.70 -11.95
C TYR A 159 14.75 9.68 -13.21
N PHE A 160 13.72 8.84 -13.21
CA PHE A 160 12.70 8.81 -14.26
C PHE A 160 11.31 8.75 -13.63
N ASN A 161 10.75 9.93 -13.37
CA ASN A 161 9.49 10.09 -12.66
C ASN A 161 8.52 11.06 -13.38
N PRO A 162 8.05 10.73 -14.59
CA PRO A 162 7.11 11.57 -15.31
C PRO A 162 5.77 11.67 -14.58
N THR A 163 5.11 12.81 -14.73
CA THR A 163 3.70 12.96 -14.36
C THR A 163 2.84 12.12 -15.30
N LEU A 164 2.05 11.22 -14.75
CA LEU A 164 1.13 10.36 -15.50
C LEU A 164 -0.23 11.01 -15.70
N PHE A 165 -0.69 11.74 -14.69
CA PHE A 165 -2.00 12.40 -14.69
C PHE A 165 -1.98 13.60 -13.75
N GLU A 166 -2.75 14.63 -14.08
CA GLU A 166 -2.87 15.85 -13.29
C GLU A 166 -4.33 16.30 -13.23
N PHE A 167 -4.81 16.65 -12.04
CA PHE A 167 -6.17 17.12 -11.82
C PHE A 167 -6.23 18.04 -10.60
N ASN A 168 -6.75 19.27 -10.76
CA ASN A 168 -6.85 20.29 -9.69
C ASN A 168 -5.53 20.47 -8.92
N ASP A 169 -4.43 20.71 -9.65
CA ASP A 169 -3.07 20.86 -9.09
C ASP A 169 -2.52 19.64 -8.35
N ARG A 170 -3.19 18.49 -8.47
CA ARG A 170 -2.74 17.20 -7.92
C ARG A 170 -2.13 16.36 -9.02
N THR A 171 -0.88 15.98 -8.84
CA THR A 171 -0.15 15.14 -9.79
C THR A 171 -0.05 13.71 -9.31
N ILE A 172 -0.28 12.76 -10.20
CA ILE A 172 0.14 11.37 -10.02
C ILE A 172 1.44 11.16 -10.79
N LYS A 173 2.47 10.67 -10.12
CA LYS A 173 3.76 10.41 -10.76
C LYS A 173 4.02 8.92 -10.93
N LEU A 174 4.87 8.56 -11.89
CA LEU A 174 5.18 7.15 -12.18
C LEU A 174 5.76 6.43 -10.95
N GLN A 175 6.68 7.06 -10.22
CA GLN A 175 7.42 6.47 -9.11
C GLN A 175 6.51 5.95 -7.98
N SER A 176 5.40 6.63 -7.69
CA SER A 176 4.43 6.20 -6.66
C SER A 176 3.57 5.03 -7.13
N GLN A 177 3.37 4.88 -8.44
CA GLN A 177 2.52 3.83 -9.03
C GLN A 177 3.27 2.52 -9.30
N VAL A 178 4.58 2.59 -9.60
CA VAL A 178 5.40 1.41 -9.94
C VAL A 178 5.34 0.29 -8.88
N PRO A 179 5.41 0.56 -7.56
CA PRO A 179 5.25 -0.49 -6.56
C PRO A 179 3.94 -1.27 -6.73
N TRP A 180 2.85 -0.58 -7.02
CA TRP A 180 1.50 -1.16 -7.16
C TRP A 180 1.27 -1.85 -8.50
N MET A 181 2.11 -1.58 -9.51
CA MET A 181 2.13 -2.33 -10.76
C MET A 181 2.93 -3.63 -10.64
N ILE A 182 4.02 -3.61 -9.86
CA ILE A 182 4.94 -4.74 -9.71
C ILE A 182 4.43 -5.73 -8.66
N LEU A 183 4.02 -5.23 -7.50
CA LEU A 183 3.69 -6.03 -6.33
C LEU A 183 2.61 -7.10 -6.57
N PRO A 184 1.49 -6.84 -7.29
CA PRO A 184 0.45 -7.83 -7.49
C PRO A 184 0.94 -9.14 -8.11
N TRP A 185 1.97 -9.10 -8.96
CA TRP A 185 2.56 -10.28 -9.60
C TRP A 185 3.13 -11.26 -8.58
N PHE A 186 4.01 -10.73 -7.71
CA PHE A 186 4.65 -11.51 -6.66
C PHE A 186 3.64 -11.90 -5.58
N PHE A 187 2.76 -10.97 -5.25
CA PHE A 187 1.83 -11.16 -4.15
C PHE A 187 0.77 -12.22 -4.47
N TYR A 188 0.24 -12.24 -5.69
CA TYR A 188 -0.69 -13.28 -6.11
C TYR A 188 -0.01 -14.66 -6.18
N ARG A 189 1.23 -14.72 -6.65
CA ARG A 189 2.03 -15.95 -6.65
C ARG A 189 2.28 -16.48 -5.23
N THR A 190 2.60 -15.59 -4.28
CA THR A 190 2.77 -15.93 -2.87
C THR A 190 1.49 -16.51 -2.29
N LEU A 191 0.33 -15.90 -2.56
CA LEU A 191 -0.97 -16.40 -2.11
C LEU A 191 -1.22 -17.84 -2.57
N ILE A 192 -0.95 -18.11 -3.84
CA ILE A 192 -1.05 -19.45 -4.43
C ILE A 192 -0.12 -20.43 -3.72
N ASN A 193 1.14 -20.05 -3.50
CA ASN A 193 2.11 -20.92 -2.86
C ASN A 193 1.74 -21.27 -1.41
N LEU A 194 1.18 -20.31 -0.65
CA LEU A 194 0.69 -20.55 0.71
C LEU A 194 -0.49 -21.52 0.75
N ASN A 195 -1.23 -21.66 -0.35
CA ASN A 195 -2.44 -22.49 -0.45
C ASN A 195 -2.26 -23.79 -1.22
N LYS A 196 -1.06 -24.07 -1.77
CA LYS A 196 -0.79 -25.31 -2.53
C LYS A 196 -0.89 -26.58 -1.70
N ASN A 197 -0.61 -26.48 -0.40
CA ASN A 197 -0.53 -27.61 0.52
C ASN A 197 -1.67 -27.62 1.58
N SER A 198 -2.74 -26.84 1.35
CA SER A 198 -3.89 -26.70 2.26
C SER A 198 -5.18 -27.24 1.68
#